data_AF-A0A920NZZ3-F1
#
_entry.id   AF-A0A920NZZ3-F1
#
_cell.length_a   1.000
_cell.length_b   1.000
_cell.length_c   1.000
_cell.angle_alpha   90.00
_cell.angle_beta   90.00
_cell.angle_gamma   90.00
#
_symmetry.space_group_name_H-M   'P 1'
#
loop_
_entity.id
_entity.type
_entity.pdbx_description
1 polymer ?
#
loop_
_entity_poly.entity_id
_entity_poly.type
_entity_poly.pdbx_seq_one_letter_code
_entity_poly.pdbx_strand_id
1 'polypeptide(L)'
;MIGGCSAHNGMVFVRGNRNDYERWENFGLKSWSYEKVLPYFKKIETWSGGENQYRGSLGPLPVNQSKNDNPLFKPFYKLSLRSWHTVNPDMNGEEQEGFGMFDTTIHEGQRASATKYYLNPAKKRKNLNIFSNSFVEKIIFEGKKAIGIEVKIKNKVEKVYAKKEVILSGG
;
A
#
# COMPACT_ATOMS: atom_id res chain seq x y z
N MET A 1 6.51 13.53 8.65
CA MET A 1 6.92 13.28 7.25
C MET A 1 5.69 12.94 6.43
N ILE A 2 5.50 13.53 5.24
CA ILE A 2 4.34 13.21 4.40
C ILE A 2 4.60 11.90 3.64
N GLY A 3 3.64 10.98 3.70
CA GLY A 3 3.75 9.63 3.12
C GLY A 3 3.82 8.51 4.16
N GLY A 4 3.93 8.86 5.45
CA GLY A 4 3.98 7.90 6.56
C GLY A 4 5.07 6.84 6.36
N CYS A 5 4.78 5.61 6.75
CA CYS A 5 5.73 4.50 6.64
C CYS A 5 6.19 4.22 5.21
N SER A 6 5.41 4.56 4.18
CA SER A 6 5.83 4.36 2.77
C SER A 6 7.07 5.17 2.41
N ALA A 7 7.38 6.24 3.16
CA ALA A 7 8.56 7.07 2.94
C ALA A 7 9.85 6.46 3.50
N HIS A 8 9.78 5.44 4.37
CA HIS A 8 10.96 4.84 5.01
C HIS A 8 10.94 3.30 5.15
N ASN A 9 9.88 2.60 4.75
CA ASN A 9 9.80 1.13 4.82
C ASN A 9 10.81 0.42 3.89
N GLY A 10 10.90 -0.90 3.95
CA GLY A 10 11.77 -1.72 3.09
C GLY A 10 11.34 -1.83 1.61
N MET A 11 10.26 -1.15 1.19
CA MET A 11 9.73 -1.13 -0.18
C MET A 11 9.28 -2.48 -0.76
N VAL A 12 9.35 -3.57 0.01
CA VAL A 12 8.78 -4.87 -0.37
C VAL A 12 7.27 -4.72 -0.54
N PHE A 13 6.75 -5.22 -1.65
CA PHE A 13 5.33 -5.18 -2.02
C PHE A 13 4.78 -6.60 -2.05
N VAL A 14 4.11 -6.98 -0.96
CA VAL A 14 3.46 -8.29 -0.83
C VAL A 14 2.02 -8.05 -0.41
N ARG A 15 1.09 -8.64 -1.15
CA ARG A 15 -0.35 -8.48 -0.91
C ARG A 15 -0.87 -9.36 0.22
N GLY A 16 -0.09 -10.31 0.74
CA GLY A 16 -0.58 -11.33 1.67
C GLY A 16 -1.25 -12.50 0.95
N ASN A 17 -1.69 -13.48 1.72
CA ASN A 17 -2.30 -14.69 1.18
C ASN A 17 -3.78 -14.46 0.86
N ARG A 18 -4.33 -15.16 -0.14
CA ARG A 18 -5.78 -15.21 -0.38
C ARG A 18 -6.56 -15.50 0.92
N ASN A 19 -6.08 -16.46 1.71
CA ASN A 19 -6.70 -16.87 2.96
C ASN A 19 -6.76 -15.79 4.04
N ASP A 20 -5.92 -14.75 3.97
CA ASP A 20 -6.00 -13.61 4.90
C ASP A 20 -7.30 -12.82 4.67
N TYR A 21 -7.71 -12.68 3.41
CA TYR A 21 -8.92 -11.96 2.99
C TYR A 21 -10.19 -12.82 3.16
N GLU A 22 -10.11 -14.11 2.82
CA GLU A 22 -11.19 -15.05 3.11
C GLU A 22 -11.48 -15.11 4.62
N ARG A 23 -10.43 -15.06 5.44
CA ARG A 23 -10.57 -14.95 6.90
C ARG A 23 -11.32 -13.68 7.30
N TRP A 24 -11.04 -12.52 6.71
CA TRP A 24 -11.78 -11.28 6.99
C TRP A 24 -13.27 -11.39 6.66
N GLU A 25 -13.62 -11.96 5.51
CA GLU A 25 -15.03 -12.20 5.14
C GLU A 25 -15.73 -13.15 6.13
N ASN A 26 -15.02 -14.19 6.58
CA ASN A 26 -15.52 -15.13 7.58
C ASN A 26 -15.73 -14.46 8.95
N PHE A 27 -14.93 -13.45 9.31
CA PHE A 27 -15.11 -12.63 10.51
C PHE A 27 -16.17 -11.51 10.37
N GLY A 28 -16.97 -11.53 9.31
CA GLY A 28 -18.11 -10.63 9.14
C GLY A 28 -17.86 -9.44 8.21
N LEU A 29 -16.65 -9.29 7.68
CA LEU A 29 -16.33 -8.26 6.68
C LEU A 29 -16.71 -8.75 5.27
N LYS A 30 -18.01 -8.89 5.01
CA LYS A 30 -18.55 -9.54 3.79
C LYS A 30 -18.14 -8.91 2.45
N SER A 31 -17.53 -7.74 2.44
CA SER A 31 -17.02 -7.11 1.21
C SER A 31 -15.51 -7.27 1.02
N TRP A 32 -14.86 -8.07 1.85
CA TRP A 32 -13.40 -8.15 1.97
C TRP A 32 -12.79 -9.52 1.62
N SER A 33 -13.53 -10.39 0.93
CA SER A 33 -12.94 -11.61 0.34
C SER A 33 -11.86 -11.26 -0.69
N TYR A 34 -10.99 -12.22 -1.02
CA TYR A 34 -9.88 -11.96 -1.94
C TYR A 34 -10.38 -11.50 -3.32
N GLU A 35 -11.44 -12.16 -3.81
CA GLU A 35 -12.09 -11.80 -5.07
C GLU A 35 -12.54 -10.33 -5.08
N LYS A 36 -13.09 -9.84 -3.96
CA LYS A 36 -13.61 -8.47 -3.85
C LYS A 36 -12.50 -7.43 -3.70
N VAL A 37 -11.37 -7.77 -3.07
CA VAL A 37 -10.23 -6.84 -2.95
C VAL A 37 -9.30 -6.88 -4.16
N LEU A 38 -9.28 -7.96 -4.95
CA LEU A 38 -8.39 -8.12 -6.10
C LEU A 38 -8.48 -6.95 -7.11
N PRO A 39 -9.67 -6.45 -7.50
CA PRO A 39 -9.77 -5.27 -8.36
C PRO A 39 -9.08 -4.03 -7.78
N TYR A 40 -9.05 -3.87 -6.46
CA TYR A 40 -8.37 -2.76 -5.80
C TYR A 40 -6.85 -2.95 -5.80
N PHE A 41 -6.36 -4.18 -5.62
CA PHE A 41 -4.93 -4.46 -5.81
C PHE A 41 -4.47 -4.16 -7.24
N LYS A 42 -5.23 -4.60 -8.24
CA LYS A 42 -4.98 -4.27 -9.64
C LYS A 42 -5.01 -2.76 -9.89
N LYS A 43 -5.95 -2.03 -9.26
CA LYS A 43 -6.06 -0.58 -9.39
C LYS A 43 -4.92 0.19 -8.71
N ILE A 44 -4.28 -0.37 -7.70
CA ILE A 44 -3.15 0.26 -7.00
C ILE A 44 -1.91 0.28 -7.88
N GLU A 45 -1.65 -0.80 -8.61
CA GLU A 45 -0.34 -1.05 -9.22
C GLU A 45 -0.27 -0.86 -10.75
N THR A 46 0.92 -0.50 -11.21
CA THR A 46 1.43 -0.81 -12.54
C THR A 46 2.58 -1.80 -12.36
N TRP A 47 2.31 -3.10 -12.58
CA TRP A 47 3.32 -4.15 -12.40
C TRP A 47 4.21 -4.32 -13.63
N SER A 48 5.51 -4.48 -13.41
CA SER A 48 6.52 -4.63 -14.46
C SER A 48 6.36 -5.88 -15.32
N GLY A 49 5.70 -6.93 -14.82
CA GLY A 49 5.46 -8.18 -15.55
C GLY A 49 4.28 -8.12 -16.53
N GLY A 50 3.52 -7.03 -16.54
CA GLY A 50 2.34 -6.86 -17.40
C GLY A 50 1.03 -7.32 -16.74
N GLU A 51 -0.09 -6.84 -17.26
CA GLU A 51 -1.41 -7.22 -16.74
C GLU A 51 -1.69 -8.70 -16.95
N ASN A 52 -2.33 -9.31 -15.95
CA ASN A 52 -2.92 -10.63 -16.06
C ASN A 52 -4.18 -10.71 -15.18
N GLN A 53 -4.67 -11.93 -14.94
CA GLN A 53 -5.83 -12.19 -14.07
C GLN A 53 -5.67 -11.58 -12.67
N TYR A 54 -4.46 -11.58 -12.11
CA TYR A 54 -4.15 -11.15 -10.75
C TYR A 54 -3.47 -9.78 -10.68
N ARG A 55 -2.81 -9.33 -11.75
CA ARG A 55 -1.91 -8.16 -11.75
C ARG A 55 -2.45 -6.98 -12.55
N GLY A 56 -2.18 -5.77 -12.08
CA GLY A 56 -2.62 -4.51 -12.70
C GLY A 56 -1.52 -3.82 -13.49
N SER A 57 -1.91 -3.02 -14.48
CA SER A 57 -0.99 -2.30 -15.39
C SER A 57 -1.25 -0.80 -15.47
N LEU A 58 -2.30 -0.30 -14.82
CA LEU A 58 -2.81 1.08 -14.96
C LEU A 58 -2.83 1.86 -13.64
N GLY A 59 -2.50 1.22 -12.53
CA GLY A 59 -2.49 1.84 -11.21
C GLY A 59 -1.33 2.82 -11.05
N PRO A 60 -1.47 3.84 -10.19
CA PRO A 60 -0.46 4.90 -10.08
C PRO A 60 0.85 4.43 -9.46
N LEU A 61 0.88 3.31 -8.73
CA LEU A 61 2.07 2.84 -8.04
C LEU A 61 2.87 1.86 -8.91
N PRO A 62 4.10 2.19 -9.36
CA PRO A 62 4.93 1.23 -10.05
C PRO A 62 5.38 0.13 -9.09
N VAL A 63 5.14 -1.12 -9.48
CA VAL A 63 5.55 -2.32 -8.74
C VAL A 63 6.47 -3.12 -9.66
N ASN A 64 7.71 -3.29 -9.23
CA ASN A 64 8.74 -3.94 -10.05
C ASN A 64 9.29 -5.16 -9.33
N GLN A 65 9.38 -6.29 -10.05
CA GLN A 65 10.06 -7.46 -9.53
C GLN A 65 11.53 -7.12 -9.29
N SER A 66 12.02 -7.39 -8.08
CA SER A 66 13.41 -7.13 -7.73
C SER A 66 14.37 -8.00 -8.54
N LYS A 67 15.52 -7.42 -8.88
CA LYS A 67 16.63 -8.12 -9.53
C LYS A 67 17.73 -8.35 -8.51
N ASN A 68 18.44 -9.47 -8.62
CA ASN A 68 19.54 -9.79 -7.73
C ASN A 68 20.69 -10.42 -8.52
N ASP A 69 21.73 -9.61 -8.71
CA ASP A 69 22.95 -10.01 -9.42
C ASP A 69 24.03 -10.52 -8.45
N ASN A 70 23.70 -10.68 -7.16
CA ASN A 70 24.64 -11.20 -6.18
C ASN A 70 25.01 -12.65 -6.53
N PRO A 71 26.31 -12.97 -6.69
CA PRO A 71 26.75 -14.31 -7.07
C PRO A 71 26.35 -15.39 -6.06
N LEU A 72 26.06 -15.04 -4.81
CA LEU A 72 25.58 -15.97 -3.77
C LEU A 72 24.11 -16.35 -3.95
N PHE A 73 23.32 -15.55 -4.67
CA PHE A 73 21.89 -15.82 -4.88
C PHE A 73 21.67 -17.05 -5.76
N LYS A 74 22.45 -17.21 -6.83
CA LYS A 74 22.30 -18.32 -7.78
C LYS A 74 22.54 -19.70 -7.14
N PRO A 75 23.58 -19.92 -6.31
CA PRO A 75 23.72 -21.15 -5.53
C PRO A 75 22.55 -21.39 -4.57
N PHE A 76 22.09 -20.36 -3.86
CA PHE A 76 20.96 -20.45 -2.93
C PHE A 76 19.66 -20.88 -3.65
N TYR A 77 19.36 -20.24 -4.78
CA TYR A 77 18.22 -20.56 -5.63
C TYR A 77 18.30 -21.96 -6.23
N LYS A 78 19.49 -22.44 -6.60
CA LYS A 78 19.67 -23.83 -7.06
C LYS A 78 19.46 -24.85 -5.94
N LEU A 79 19.80 -24.49 -4.70
CA LEU A 79 19.59 -25.38 -3.55
C LEU A 79 18.10 -25.50 -3.22
N SER A 80 17.32 -24.41 -3.28
CA SER A 80 15.87 -24.46 -3.02
C SER A 80 15.15 -25.41 -3.99
N LEU A 81 15.55 -25.42 -5.27
CA LEU A 81 15.05 -26.36 -6.27
C LEU A 81 15.31 -27.84 -5.93
N ARG A 82 16.41 -28.14 -5.22
CA ARG A 82 16.77 -29.51 -4.83
C ARG A 82 16.05 -29.97 -3.56
N SER A 83 15.53 -29.04 -2.77
CA SER A 83 14.84 -29.32 -1.51
C SER A 83 13.31 -29.44 -1.68
N TRP A 84 12.83 -29.79 -2.88
CA TRP A 84 11.41 -29.94 -3.22
C TRP A 84 10.57 -28.66 -3.09
N HIS A 85 11.19 -27.48 -3.10
CA HIS A 85 10.46 -26.23 -3.08
C HIS A 85 10.14 -25.74 -4.49
N THR A 86 8.89 -25.32 -4.69
CA THR A 86 8.42 -24.73 -5.94
C THR A 86 9.06 -23.35 -6.13
N VAL A 87 9.51 -23.06 -7.35
CA VAL A 87 9.87 -21.69 -7.75
C VAL A 87 8.59 -20.92 -7.99
N ASN A 88 8.48 -19.77 -7.35
CA ASN A 88 7.35 -18.87 -7.56
C ASN A 88 7.83 -17.61 -8.30
N PRO A 89 7.43 -17.44 -9.58
CA PRO A 89 7.79 -16.26 -10.35
C PRO A 89 6.92 -15.02 -9.99
N ASP A 90 5.82 -15.19 -9.27
CA ASP A 90 4.92 -14.11 -8.85
C ASP A 90 4.15 -14.46 -7.57
N MET A 91 4.71 -14.09 -6.41
CA MET A 91 4.07 -14.29 -5.10
C MET A 91 2.78 -13.46 -4.88
N ASN A 92 2.49 -12.49 -5.74
CA ASN A 92 1.28 -11.69 -5.72
C ASN A 92 0.24 -12.17 -6.76
N GLY A 93 0.55 -13.28 -7.45
CA GLY A 93 -0.26 -13.92 -8.49
C GLY A 93 -1.22 -14.96 -7.93
N GLU A 94 -1.36 -16.07 -8.66
CA GLU A 94 -2.29 -17.16 -8.32
C GLU A 94 -1.95 -17.83 -7.00
N GLU A 95 -0.69 -18.23 -6.84
CA GLU A 95 -0.15 -18.92 -5.67
C GLU A 95 0.89 -18.05 -4.99
N GLN A 96 0.85 -18.01 -3.65
CA GLN A 96 1.83 -17.25 -2.87
C GLN A 96 3.05 -18.09 -2.47
N GLU A 97 2.87 -19.40 -2.28
CA GLU A 97 3.93 -20.27 -1.76
C GLU A 97 5.04 -20.47 -2.79
N GLY A 98 6.28 -20.61 -2.29
CA GLY A 98 7.45 -20.95 -3.09
C GLY A 98 8.60 -19.96 -2.96
N PHE A 99 9.69 -20.25 -3.66
CA PHE A 99 10.90 -19.44 -3.67
C PHE A 99 10.89 -18.52 -4.87
N GLY A 100 10.97 -17.22 -4.62
CA GLY A 100 10.90 -16.20 -5.65
C GLY A 100 11.53 -14.89 -5.22
N MET A 101 11.62 -13.97 -6.19
CA MET A 101 12.02 -12.60 -5.93
C MET A 101 10.83 -11.80 -5.41
N PHE A 102 11.08 -10.88 -4.46
CA PHE A 102 10.05 -9.96 -4.01
C PHE A 102 9.74 -8.92 -5.09
N ASP A 103 8.46 -8.56 -5.21
CA ASP A 103 8.09 -7.30 -5.83
C ASP A 103 8.46 -6.14 -4.92
N THR A 104 8.78 -5.00 -5.52
CA THR A 104 9.21 -3.80 -4.82
C THR A 104 8.53 -2.55 -5.37
N THR A 105 8.30 -1.57 -4.50
CA THR A 105 7.94 -0.20 -4.89
C THR A 105 9.21 0.64 -5.12
N ILE A 106 10.09 0.14 -5.98
CA ILE A 106 11.27 0.85 -6.48
C ILE A 106 11.05 1.10 -7.97
N HIS A 107 11.20 2.33 -8.42
CA HIS A 107 11.06 2.73 -9.81
C HIS A 107 12.20 3.66 -10.21
N GLU A 108 12.92 3.31 -11.27
CA GLU A 108 14.11 4.03 -11.74
C GLU A 108 15.15 4.24 -10.63
N GLY A 109 15.39 3.19 -9.84
CA GLY A 109 16.34 3.22 -8.71
C GLY A 109 15.89 4.06 -7.51
N GLN A 110 14.67 4.58 -7.51
CA GLN A 110 14.14 5.42 -6.45
C GLN A 110 12.91 4.81 -5.78
N ARG A 111 12.71 5.13 -4.51
CA ARG A 111 11.49 4.79 -3.76
C ARG A 111 10.24 5.34 -4.45
N ALA A 112 9.26 4.47 -4.62
CA ALA A 112 7.90 4.84 -5.02
C ALA A 112 6.99 4.95 -3.79
N SER A 113 6.98 6.13 -3.17
CA SER A 113 6.15 6.42 -1.99
C SER A 113 4.75 6.89 -2.37
N ALA A 114 3.81 6.78 -1.43
CA ALA A 114 2.46 7.32 -1.60
C ALA A 114 2.48 8.84 -1.88
N THR A 115 3.42 9.58 -1.28
CA THR A 115 3.61 11.00 -1.57
C THR A 115 3.98 11.24 -3.03
N LYS A 116 4.90 10.46 -3.58
CA LYS A 116 5.39 10.62 -4.96
C LYS A 116 4.30 10.28 -5.98
N TYR A 117 3.57 9.19 -5.78
CA TYR A 117 2.67 8.64 -6.80
C TYR A 117 1.18 8.95 -6.60
N TYR A 118 0.73 9.30 -5.40
CA TYR A 118 -0.66 9.71 -5.15
C TYR A 118 -0.79 11.21 -4.85
N LEU A 119 0.02 11.73 -3.92
CA LEU A 119 -0.15 13.11 -3.46
C LEU A 119 0.41 14.14 -4.44
N ASN A 120 1.62 13.96 -4.95
CA ASN A 120 2.25 14.92 -5.85
C ASN A 120 1.43 15.22 -7.12
N PRO A 121 0.79 14.22 -7.77
CA PRO A 121 -0.12 14.50 -8.88
C PRO A 121 -1.38 15.26 -8.46
N ALA A 122 -1.87 15.04 -7.23
CA ALA A 122 -3.12 15.63 -6.74
C ALA A 122 -2.95 17.00 -6.04
N LYS A 123 -1.76 17.34 -5.54
CA LYS A 123 -1.53 18.49 -4.65
C LYS A 123 -1.83 19.87 -5.24
N LYS A 124 -1.94 19.97 -6.57
CA LYS A 124 -2.28 21.22 -7.27
C LYS A 124 -3.79 21.47 -7.37
N ARG A 125 -4.64 20.50 -6.98
CA ARG A 125 -6.09 20.63 -7.08
C ARG A 125 -6.61 21.67 -6.08
N LYS A 126 -7.44 22.60 -6.54
CA LYS A 126 -7.99 23.70 -5.72
C LYS A 126 -8.85 23.23 -4.54
N ASN A 127 -9.38 22.01 -4.61
CA ASN A 127 -10.21 21.41 -3.56
C ASN A 127 -9.42 20.54 -2.57
N LEU A 128 -8.09 20.56 -2.60
CA LEU A 128 -7.23 19.82 -1.68
C LEU A 128 -6.35 20.79 -0.89
N ASN A 129 -6.54 20.83 0.42
CA ASN A 129 -5.69 21.56 1.35
C ASN A 129 -4.82 20.59 2.13
N ILE A 130 -3.52 20.89 2.24
CA ILE A 130 -2.55 20.03 2.92
C ILE A 130 -1.89 20.86 4.02
N PHE A 131 -2.09 20.45 5.27
CA PHE A 131 -1.47 21.06 6.44
C PHE A 131 -0.31 20.17 6.91
N SER A 132 0.93 20.64 6.72
CA SER A 132 2.12 19.99 7.26
C SER A 132 2.42 20.49 8.68
N ASN A 133 3.26 19.77 9.43
CA ASN A 133 3.63 20.13 10.82
C ASN A 133 2.40 20.44 11.69
N SER A 134 1.38 19.60 11.53
CA SER A 134 0.08 19.74 12.16
C SER A 134 -0.27 18.42 12.83
N PHE A 135 -0.66 18.46 14.09
CA PHE A 135 -0.98 17.29 14.89
C PHE A 135 -2.42 17.36 15.38
N VAL A 136 -3.24 16.37 15.00
CA VAL A 136 -4.63 16.29 15.45
C VAL A 136 -4.64 15.77 16.88
N GLU A 137 -5.14 16.59 17.80
CA GLU A 137 -5.16 16.28 19.23
C GLU A 137 -6.47 15.59 19.63
N LYS A 138 -7.60 16.01 19.03
CA LYS A 138 -8.93 15.49 19.36
C LYS A 138 -9.88 15.48 18.17
N ILE A 139 -10.85 14.57 18.21
CA ILE A 139 -12.04 14.61 17.34
C ILE A 139 -13.14 15.36 18.10
N ILE A 140 -13.82 16.28 17.41
CA ILE A 140 -14.93 17.07 17.95
C ILE A 140 -16.23 16.35 17.60
N PHE A 141 -17.08 16.14 18.60
CA PHE A 141 -18.37 15.46 18.45
C PHE A 141 -19.55 16.37 18.78
N GLU A 142 -20.66 16.15 18.08
CA GLU A 142 -22.00 16.55 18.45
C GLU A 142 -22.81 15.28 18.71
N GLY A 143 -23.04 14.96 19.99
CA GLY A 143 -23.59 13.66 20.38
C GLY A 143 -22.73 12.50 19.87
N LYS A 144 -23.28 11.68 18.98
CA LYS A 144 -22.58 10.53 18.37
C LYS A 144 -21.96 10.85 17.00
N LYS A 145 -22.05 12.09 16.52
CA LYS A 145 -21.55 12.49 15.20
C LYS A 145 -20.22 13.22 15.32
N ALA A 146 -19.18 12.74 14.63
CA ALA A 146 -17.94 13.49 14.47
C ALA A 146 -18.17 14.68 13.52
N ILE A 147 -17.92 15.88 14.00
CA ILE A 147 -18.17 17.13 13.25
C ILE A 147 -16.89 17.89 12.91
N GLY A 148 -15.74 17.48 13.43
CA GLY A 148 -14.47 18.16 13.18
C GLY A 148 -13.31 17.61 13.99
N ILE A 149 -12.23 18.36 14.00
CA ILE A 149 -11.00 18.05 14.72
C ILE A 149 -10.45 19.31 15.40
N GLU A 150 -9.80 19.10 16.55
CA GLU A 150 -8.88 20.04 17.17
C GLU A 150 -7.47 19.68 16.73
N VAL A 151 -6.78 20.63 16.11
CA VAL A 151 -5.46 20.42 15.50
C VAL A 151 -4.50 21.50 15.94
N LYS A 152 -3.32 21.08 16.37
CA LYS A 152 -2.20 21.98 16.65
C LYS A 152 -1.41 22.17 15.37
N ILE A 153 -1.54 23.36 14.77
CA ILE A 153 -0.79 23.76 13.57
C ILE A 153 0.37 24.63 14.05
N LYS A 154 1.61 24.12 13.93
CA LYS A 154 2.80 24.72 14.57
C LYS A 154 2.58 24.86 16.11
N ASN A 155 2.36 26.07 16.60
CA ASN A 155 2.16 26.36 18.04
C ASN A 155 0.76 26.89 18.36
N LYS A 156 -0.18 26.85 17.41
CA LYS A 156 -1.53 27.34 17.61
C LYS A 156 -2.53 26.20 17.50
N VAL A 157 -3.43 26.12 18.47
CA VAL A 157 -4.56 25.18 18.44
C VAL A 157 -5.70 25.81 17.65
N GLU A 158 -6.18 25.09 16.66
CA GLU A 158 -7.28 25.50 15.80
C GLU A 158 -8.33 24.39 15.71
N LYS A 159 -9.58 24.77 15.43
CA LYS A 159 -10.69 23.85 15.20
C LYS A 159 -11.04 23.84 13.72
N VAL A 160 -11.07 22.66 13.12
CA VAL A 160 -11.45 22.47 11.71
C VAL A 160 -12.68 21.57 11.65
N TYR A 161 -13.74 22.04 11.01
CA TYR A 161 -15.01 21.31 10.93
C TYR A 161 -15.18 20.61 9.59
N ALA A 162 -15.81 19.44 9.62
CA ALA A 162 -16.11 18.62 8.45
C ALA A 162 -17.62 18.62 8.16
N LYS A 163 -18.00 18.93 6.91
CA LYS A 163 -19.42 18.90 6.50
C LYS A 163 -19.99 17.49 6.38
N LYS A 164 -19.15 16.50 6.07
CA LYS A 164 -19.56 15.11 5.85
C LYS A 164 -18.96 14.17 6.88
N GLU A 165 -17.65 13.98 6.82
CA GLU A 165 -16.96 12.92 7.55
C GLU A 165 -15.58 13.36 8.02
N VAL A 166 -15.11 12.73 9.10
CA VAL A 166 -13.72 12.76 9.55
C VAL A 166 -13.13 11.38 9.29
N ILE A 167 -12.09 11.29 8.46
CA ILE A 167 -11.41 10.04 8.12
C ILE A 167 -10.08 9.99 8.87
N LEU A 168 -9.93 9.00 9.75
CA LEU A 168 -8.66 8.78 10.47
C LEU A 168 -7.74 7.92 9.60
N SER A 169 -6.55 8.47 9.35
CA SER A 169 -5.47 7.77 8.65
C SER A 169 -4.13 8.09 9.33
N GLY A 170 -4.15 8.13 10.67
CA GLY A 170 -3.00 8.45 11.52
C GLY A 170 -1.88 7.40 11.49
N GLY A 171 -2.18 6.21 10.97
CA GLY A 171 -1.27 5.07 11.01
C GLY A 171 -1.27 4.41 12.38
#